data_AF-A0A4Q3XXZ2-F1
#
_entry.id   AF-A0A4Q3XXZ2-F1
#
_cell.length_a   1.000
_cell.length_b   1.000
_cell.length_c   1.000
_cell.angle_alpha   90.00
_cell.angle_beta   90.00
_cell.angle_gamma   90.00
#
_symmetry.space_group_name_H-M   'P 1'
#
loop_
_entity.id
_entity.type
_entity.pdbx_description
1 polymer ?
#
loop_
_entity_poly.entity_id
_entity_poly.type
_entity_poly.pdbx_seq_one_letter_code
_entity_poly.pdbx_strand_id
1 'polypeptide(L)'
;MPAAFADDREAAADIGERYARKPFFSREGWDIELVDDAQVERGPEGGYGEEGEIIQELAPLPTFGGLRPVVGSWIVGVEPVAMSIREDDLAITRDKARFVPHAITWSGSERDGV
;
A
#
# COMPACT_ATOMS: atom_id res chain seq x y z
N MET A 1 -10.50 -3.47 0.48
CA MET A 1 -10.68 -3.12 -0.94
C MET A 1 -10.72 -4.40 -1.74
N PRO A 2 -11.67 -4.56 -2.66
CA PRO A 2 -11.76 -5.68 -3.58
C PRO A 2 -10.56 -5.69 -4.55
N ALA A 3 -10.22 -6.89 -5.03
CA ALA A 3 -9.20 -7.14 -6.04
C ALA A 3 -9.63 -8.29 -6.94
N ALA A 4 -9.20 -8.26 -8.20
CA ALA A 4 -9.46 -9.28 -9.20
C ALA A 4 -8.21 -9.54 -10.06
N PHE A 5 -8.10 -10.73 -10.63
CA PHE A 5 -7.13 -10.97 -11.70
C PHE A 5 -7.52 -10.13 -12.92
N ALA A 6 -6.54 -9.51 -13.60
CA ALA A 6 -6.84 -8.60 -14.69
C ALA A 6 -7.39 -9.30 -15.95
N ASP A 7 -7.16 -10.60 -16.10
CA ASP A 7 -7.69 -11.41 -17.19
C ASP A 7 -9.11 -11.95 -16.94
N ASP A 8 -9.58 -11.95 -15.68
CA ASP A 8 -10.97 -12.18 -15.33
C ASP A 8 -11.80 -10.90 -15.56
N ARG A 9 -12.27 -10.73 -16.80
CA ARG A 9 -13.01 -9.53 -17.23
C ARG A 9 -14.26 -9.24 -16.41
N GLU A 10 -14.95 -10.27 -15.92
CA GLU A 10 -16.18 -10.12 -15.15
C GLU A 10 -15.83 -9.56 -13.76
N ALA A 11 -14.93 -10.22 -13.04
CA ALA A 11 -14.49 -9.76 -11.73
C ALA A 11 -13.76 -8.40 -11.80
N ALA A 12 -12.99 -8.16 -12.86
CA ALA A 12 -12.28 -6.90 -13.07
C ALA A 12 -13.24 -5.71 -13.31
N ALA A 13 -14.39 -5.93 -13.95
CA ALA A 13 -15.37 -4.88 -14.20
C ALA A 13 -15.96 -4.31 -12.88
N ASP A 14 -16.02 -5.11 -11.82
CA ASP A 14 -16.56 -4.72 -10.51
C ASP A 14 -15.60 -3.83 -9.70
N ILE A 15 -14.33 -3.68 -10.09
CA ILE A 15 -13.33 -2.86 -9.37
C ILE A 15 -13.53 -1.35 -9.62
N GLY A 16 -14.12 -0.98 -10.76
CA GLY A 16 -14.35 0.41 -11.15
C GLY A 16 -13.16 1.09 -11.85
N GLU A 17 -13.26 2.41 -12.05
CA GLU A 17 -12.31 3.20 -12.87
C GLU A 17 -11.05 3.63 -12.10
N ARG A 18 -11.05 3.52 -10.77
CA ARG A 18 -9.94 3.91 -9.89
C ARG A 18 -9.32 2.66 -9.27
N TYR A 19 -8.12 2.28 -9.72
CA TYR A 19 -7.50 1.03 -9.30
C TYR A 19 -5.97 1.09 -9.28
N ALA A 20 -5.37 0.19 -8.49
CA ALA A 20 -3.96 -0.15 -8.57
C ALA A 20 -3.79 -1.46 -9.37
N ARG A 21 -3.00 -1.43 -10.43
CA ARG A 21 -2.55 -2.59 -11.19
C ARG A 21 -1.22 -3.08 -10.62
N LYS A 22 -1.13 -4.38 -10.34
CA LYS A 22 0.00 -4.98 -9.60
C LYS A 22 0.40 -6.33 -10.22
N PRO A 23 1.59 -6.43 -10.81
CA PRO A 23 2.13 -7.72 -11.26
C PRO A 23 2.28 -8.71 -10.10
N PHE A 24 2.08 -10.01 -10.33
CA PHE A 24 2.05 -11.02 -9.26
C PHE A 24 3.31 -11.10 -8.41
N PHE A 25 4.48 -10.96 -9.04
CA PHE A 25 5.77 -11.07 -8.36
C PHE A 25 6.47 -9.74 -8.12
N SER A 26 5.80 -8.63 -8.43
CA SER A 26 6.30 -7.30 -8.12
C SER A 26 6.50 -7.14 -6.61
N ARG A 27 7.52 -6.37 -6.26
CA ARG A 27 7.88 -5.99 -4.89
C ARG A 27 8.35 -4.53 -4.88
N GLU A 28 8.40 -3.91 -3.71
CA GLU A 28 9.04 -2.58 -3.53
C GLU A 28 8.54 -1.47 -4.48
N GLY A 29 7.32 -1.58 -4.98
CA GLY A 29 6.71 -0.58 -5.88
C GLY A 29 7.11 -0.71 -7.36
N TRP A 30 7.91 -1.70 -7.75
CA TRP A 30 8.30 -1.93 -9.15
C TRP A 30 7.11 -2.30 -10.02
N ASP A 31 6.98 -1.68 -11.20
CA ASP A 31 5.92 -1.96 -12.19
C ASP A 31 4.48 -1.82 -11.65
N ILE A 32 4.29 -1.14 -10.51
CA ILE A 32 2.97 -0.79 -9.99
C ILE A 32 2.42 0.39 -10.80
N GLU A 33 1.14 0.35 -11.15
CA GLU A 33 0.43 1.47 -11.78
C GLU A 33 -0.78 1.85 -10.91
N LEU A 34 -0.89 3.12 -10.55
CA LEU A 34 -2.06 3.68 -9.90
C LEU A 34 -2.86 4.47 -10.94
N VAL A 35 -4.08 4.03 -11.20
CA VAL A 35 -5.05 4.69 -12.08
C VAL A 35 -6.08 5.38 -11.20
N ASP A 36 -6.12 6.70 -11.28
CA ASP A 36 -7.07 7.57 -10.58
C ASP A 36 -7.79 8.44 -11.62
N ASP A 37 -8.88 7.91 -12.16
CA ASP A 37 -9.60 8.44 -13.32
C ASP A 37 -8.67 8.61 -14.54
N ALA A 38 -8.40 9.85 -14.95
CA ALA A 38 -7.50 10.18 -16.06
C ALA A 38 -6.02 10.28 -15.64
N GLN A 39 -5.73 10.21 -14.34
CA GLN A 39 -4.37 10.29 -13.80
C GLN A 39 -3.76 8.90 -13.67
N VAL A 40 -2.52 8.76 -14.14
CA VAL A 40 -1.77 7.52 -14.04
C VAL A 40 -0.41 7.80 -13.42
N GLU A 41 -0.13 7.18 -12.28
CA GLU A 41 1.20 7.17 -11.66
C GLU A 41 1.83 5.78 -11.84
N ARG A 42 3.10 5.73 -12.23
CA ARG A 42 3.83 4.48 -12.44
C ARG A 42 5.03 4.40 -11.51
N GLY A 43 5.24 3.20 -10.96
CA GLY A 43 6.44 2.84 -10.25
C GLY A 43 7.64 2.74 -11.20
N PRO A 44 8.84 2.51 -10.67
CA PRO A 44 10.01 2.27 -11.49
C PRO A 44 9.88 0.95 -12.27
N GLU A 45 10.54 0.84 -13.43
CA GLU A 45 10.46 -0.33 -14.32
C GLU A 45 11.36 -1.47 -13.83
N GLY A 46 10.77 -2.60 -13.47
CA GLY A 46 11.46 -3.75 -12.88
C GLY A 46 11.47 -5.00 -13.75
N GLY A 47 10.69 -5.01 -14.83
CA GLY A 47 10.54 -6.16 -15.72
C GLY A 47 9.51 -7.19 -15.25
N TYR A 48 8.67 -6.86 -14.27
CA TYR A 48 7.56 -7.70 -13.83
C TYR A 48 6.35 -7.59 -14.76
N GLY A 49 5.55 -8.67 -14.85
CA GLY A 49 4.23 -8.64 -15.52
C GLY A 49 3.99 -9.74 -16.56
N GLU A 50 5.01 -10.50 -16.95
CA GLU A 50 4.85 -11.61 -17.91
C GLU A 50 3.87 -12.67 -17.41
N GLU A 51 3.85 -12.92 -16.10
CA GLU A 51 3.03 -13.95 -15.47
C GLU A 51 1.60 -13.49 -15.17
N GLY A 52 1.31 -12.21 -15.43
CA GLY A 52 0.02 -11.59 -15.17
C GLY A 52 0.03 -10.64 -13.98
N GLU A 53 -1.15 -10.08 -13.73
CA GLU A 53 -1.36 -8.99 -12.80
C GLU A 53 -2.75 -9.05 -12.18
N ILE A 54 -2.89 -8.42 -11.01
CA ILE A 54 -4.20 -8.08 -10.46
C ILE A 54 -4.50 -6.60 -10.68
N ILE A 55 -5.78 -6.28 -10.65
CA ILE A 55 -6.26 -4.92 -10.36
C ILE A 55 -6.97 -4.92 -9.00
N GLN A 56 -6.81 -3.83 -8.25
CA GLN A 56 -7.41 -3.65 -6.93
C GLN A 56 -7.99 -2.25 -6.84
N GLU A 57 -9.16 -2.07 -6.23
CA GLU A 57 -9.72 -0.74 -5.98
C GLU A 57 -8.66 0.16 -5.31
N LEU A 58 -8.60 1.42 -5.73
CA LEU A 58 -7.60 2.37 -5.26
C LEU A 58 -7.99 2.92 -3.88
N ALA A 59 -7.12 2.72 -2.87
CA ALA A 59 -7.08 3.54 -1.66
C ALA A 59 -5.83 4.41 -1.70
N PRO A 60 -5.96 5.71 -2.00
CA PRO A 60 -4.86 6.64 -1.89
C PRO A 60 -4.33 6.70 -0.45
N LEU A 61 -3.00 6.75 -0.31
CA LEU A 61 -2.39 7.01 0.98
C LEU A 61 -2.68 8.45 1.42
N PRO A 62 -2.91 8.70 2.72
CA PRO A 62 -3.02 10.06 3.23
C PRO A 62 -1.72 10.83 2.99
N THR A 63 -1.80 12.17 2.93
CA THR A 63 -0.63 13.02 2.76
C THR A 63 -0.38 13.86 4.02
N PHE A 64 0.83 13.76 4.58
CA PHE A 64 1.29 14.53 5.73
C PHE A 64 2.58 15.26 5.36
N GLY A 65 2.55 16.60 5.33
CA GLY A 65 3.75 17.39 5.00
C GLY A 65 4.37 17.05 3.63
N GLY A 66 3.55 16.60 2.67
CA GLY A 66 4.02 16.16 1.35
C GLY A 66 4.53 14.72 1.28
N LEU A 67 4.50 13.98 2.38
CA LEU A 67 4.87 12.57 2.45
C LEU A 67 3.64 11.69 2.61
N ARG A 68 3.74 10.44 2.15
CA ARG A 68 2.65 9.46 2.17
C ARG A 68 3.08 8.25 3.00
N PRO A 69 2.52 8.06 4.21
CA PRO A 69 2.90 6.97 5.09
C PRO A 69 2.16 5.67 4.76
N VAL A 70 2.88 4.56 4.84
CA VAL A 70 2.36 3.19 4.92
C VAL A 70 2.66 2.62 6.30
N VAL A 71 1.64 2.00 6.90
CA VAL A 71 1.79 1.23 8.15
C VAL A 71 2.16 -0.22 7.81
N GLY A 72 3.27 -0.70 8.35
CA GLY A 72 3.63 -2.11 8.34
C GLY A 72 3.30 -2.76 9.68
N SER A 73 2.58 -3.88 9.67
CA SER A 73 2.35 -4.75 10.84
C SER A 73 3.22 -5.99 10.74
N TRP A 74 4.00 -6.27 11.78
CA TRP A 74 4.95 -7.39 11.81
C TRP A 74 4.37 -8.55 12.60
N ILE A 75 4.36 -9.72 11.97
CA ILE A 75 3.86 -10.97 12.54
C ILE A 75 5.03 -11.93 12.76
N VAL A 76 5.11 -12.58 13.93
CA VAL A 76 6.03 -13.69 14.21
C VAL A 76 5.20 -14.93 14.54
N GLY A 77 5.32 -15.97 13.72
CA GLY A 77 4.40 -17.11 13.77
C GLY A 77 2.99 -16.66 13.37
N VAL A 78 2.07 -16.64 14.34
CA VAL A 78 0.67 -16.17 14.16
C VAL A 78 0.36 -14.92 14.96
N GLU A 79 1.36 -14.33 15.61
CA GLU A 79 1.17 -13.25 16.59
C GLU A 79 1.69 -11.90 16.04
N PRO A 80 0.91 -10.81 16.13
CA PRO A 80 1.41 -9.48 15.84
C PRO A 80 2.35 -8.99 16.96
N VAL A 81 3.56 -8.57 16.58
CA VAL A 81 4.61 -8.22 17.55
C VAL A 81 5.17 -6.80 17.40
N ALA A 82 5.00 -6.16 16.25
CA ALA A 82 5.50 -4.81 16.04
C ALA A 82 4.74 -4.06 14.95
N MET A 83 4.91 -2.73 14.96
CA MET A 83 4.45 -1.82 13.92
C MET A 83 5.66 -1.06 13.35
N SER A 84 5.52 -0.60 12.12
CA SER A 84 6.45 0.31 11.47
C SER A 84 5.68 1.32 10.63
N ILE A 85 6.31 2.47 10.35
CA ILE A 85 5.82 3.43 9.37
C ILE A 85 6.91 3.67 8.35
N ARG A 86 6.55 3.60 7.06
CA ARG A 86 7.41 3.99 5.95
C ARG A 86 6.80 5.16 5.22
N GLU A 87 7.60 6.16 4.87
CA GLU A 87 7.15 7.36 4.16
C GLU A 87 7.86 7.53 2.82
N ASP A 88 7.09 7.79 1.78
CA ASP A 88 7.57 8.15 0.45
C ASP A 88 7.00 9.51 0.01
N ASP A 89 7.70 10.22 -0.87
CA ASP A 89 7.24 11.48 -1.47
C ASP A 89 6.38 11.26 -2.74
N LEU A 90 6.28 10.01 -3.21
CA LEU A 90 5.39 9.55 -4.27
C LEU A 90 4.22 8.72 -3.73
N ALA A 91 3.18 8.48 -4.53
CA ALA A 91 2.01 7.69 -4.11
C ALA A 91 2.32 6.20 -4.02
N ILE A 92 3.28 5.72 -4.81
CA ILE A 92 3.80 4.36 -4.73
C ILE A 92 4.99 4.34 -3.76
N THR A 93 4.87 3.57 -2.67
CA THR A 93 5.97 3.36 -1.72
C THR A 93 7.08 2.51 -2.34
N ARG A 94 8.29 3.05 -2.43
CA ARG A 94 9.45 2.41 -3.07
C ARG A 94 10.40 1.76 -2.06
N ASP A 95 11.43 1.09 -2.55
CA ASP A 95 12.57 0.60 -1.75
C ASP A 95 13.24 1.70 -0.91
N LYS A 96 13.33 2.92 -1.46
CA LYS A 96 13.93 4.10 -0.82
C LYS A 96 13.02 4.82 0.18
N ALA A 97 11.77 4.39 0.34
CA ALA A 97 10.88 5.00 1.33
C ALA A 97 11.49 4.89 2.74
N ARG A 98 11.47 6.01 3.47
CA ARG A 98 12.16 6.18 4.75
C ARG A 98 11.43 5.42 5.83
N PHE A 99 12.15 4.69 6.67
CA PHE A 99 11.59 4.20 7.93
C PHE A 99 11.56 5.35 8.94
N VAL A 100 10.38 5.68 9.46
CA VAL A 100 10.24 6.82 10.37
C VAL A 100 10.00 6.36 11.82
N PRO A 101 10.60 7.04 12.81
CA PRO A 101 10.31 6.78 14.21
C PRO A 101 8.82 7.04 14.50
N HIS A 102 8.22 6.19 15.32
CA HIS A 102 6.84 6.36 15.76
C HIS A 102 6.73 6.00 17.25
N ALA A 103 5.73 6.56 17.92
CA ALA A 103 5.44 6.27 19.31
C ALA A 103 3.93 6.11 19.49
N ILE A 104 3.52 5.04 20.16
CA ILE A 104 2.15 4.89 20.66
C ILE A 104 2.14 5.55 22.04
N THR A 105 1.47 6.68 22.14
CA THR A 105 1.34 7.40 23.41
C THR A 105 0.01 7.07 24.07
N TRP A 106 -0.01 7.08 25.39
CA TRP A 106 -1.23 6.96 26.17
C TRP A 106 -1.42 8.26 26.95
N SER A 107 -2.58 8.87 26.81
CA SER A 107 -3.01 10.05 27.56
C SER A 107 -4.25 9.70 28.36
N GLY A 108 -4.14 8.82 29.36
CA GLY A 108 -5.27 8.62 30.25
C GLY A 108 -5.27 9.63 31.39
N SER A 109 -6.47 9.99 31.83
CA SER A 109 -6.72 10.27 33.24
C SER A 109 -6.46 9.01 34.07
N GLU A 110 -6.09 9.19 35.34
CA GLU A 110 -5.62 8.19 36.32
C GLU A 110 -6.22 6.78 36.17
N ARG A 111 -5.33 5.76 36.31
CA ARG A 111 -5.77 4.40 36.62
C ARG A 111 -6.14 4.39 38.09
N ASP A 112 -7.42 4.18 38.39
CA ASP A 112 -7.82 3.76 39.74
C ASP A 112 -7.07 2.49 40.09
N GLY A 113 -6.48 2.51 41.29
CA GLY A 113 -5.50 1.54 41.75
C GLY A 113 -6.03 0.12 41.85
N VAL A 114 -5.10 -0.82 41.69
CA VAL A 114 -5.06 -2.10 42.40
C VAL A 114 -3.66 -2.26 42.96
#